data_AF-A0A9E2ACN9-F1
#
_entry.id   AF-A0A9E2ACN9-F1
#
_cell.length_a   1.000
_cell.length_b   1.000
_cell.length_c   1.000
_cell.angle_alpha   90.00
_cell.angle_beta   90.00
_cell.angle_gamma   90.00
#
_symmetry.space_group_name_H-M   'P 1'
#
loop_
_entity.id
_entity.type
_entity.pdbx_description
1 polymer ?
#
loop_
_entity_poly.entity_id
_entity_poly.type
_entity_poly.pdbx_seq_one_letter_code
_entity_poly.pdbx_strand_id
1 'polypeptide(L)'
;PDADAAAILLAELQSQVTILTPLAANNETIRAGAEAALANLQAARAAERYAVDLPAVADEAFGGDVAQAGRAYGLYSAYCARCHTAGHSAGPVATLEPGSGALGPSLRDGRSLVQFPDAEDHYEFILNGSVNGQAYGLNGIGRGWMPGYGAVLSEADLRLIVDFERSLQ
;
A
#
# COMPACT_ATOMS: atom_id res chain seq x y z
N PRO A 1 -30.72 -24.10 -46.51
CA PRO A 1 -29.92 -24.56 -45.35
C PRO A 1 -30.53 -25.85 -44.79
N ASP A 2 -29.73 -26.90 -44.65
CA ASP A 2 -30.17 -28.15 -44.03
C ASP A 2 -30.28 -27.99 -42.50
N ALA A 3 -31.21 -28.69 -41.87
CA ALA A 3 -31.47 -28.62 -40.43
C ALA A 3 -30.22 -28.95 -39.60
N ASP A 4 -29.40 -29.88 -40.08
CA ASP A 4 -28.14 -30.29 -39.44
C ASP A 4 -27.11 -29.16 -39.44
N ALA A 5 -26.99 -28.43 -40.55
CA ALA A 5 -26.11 -27.27 -40.64
C ALA A 5 -26.56 -26.13 -39.70
N ALA A 6 -27.87 -25.93 -39.56
CA ALA A 6 -28.43 -24.97 -38.62
C ALA A 6 -28.17 -25.38 -37.15
N ALA A 7 -28.26 -26.67 -36.83
CA ALA A 7 -27.99 -27.19 -35.49
C ALA A 7 -26.52 -26.98 -35.07
N ILE A 8 -25.57 -27.21 -35.97
CA ILE A 8 -24.14 -26.97 -35.71
C ILE A 8 -23.87 -25.49 -35.44
N LEU A 9 -24.41 -24.59 -36.27
CA LEU A 9 -24.24 -23.14 -36.08
C LEU A 9 -24.88 -22.65 -34.78
N LEU A 10 -26.02 -23.22 -34.39
CA LEU A 10 -26.68 -22.89 -33.12
C LEU A 10 -25.85 -23.35 -31.91
N ALA A 11 -25.28 -24.55 -31.95
CA ALA A 11 -24.40 -25.06 -30.91
C ALA A 11 -23.12 -24.21 -30.77
N GLU A 12 -22.53 -23.79 -31.91
CA GLU A 12 -21.38 -22.90 -31.94
C GLU A 12 -21.69 -21.54 -31.30
N LEU A 13 -22.80 -20.90 -31.69
CA LEU A 13 -23.21 -19.63 -31.10
C LEU A 13 -23.54 -19.75 -29.60
N GLN A 14 -24.15 -20.86 -29.16
CA GLN A 14 -24.38 -21.13 -27.73
C GLN A 14 -23.07 -21.27 -26.95
N SER A 15 -22.07 -21.93 -27.53
CA SER A 15 -20.72 -22.03 -26.96
C SER A 15 -20.09 -20.65 -26.81
N GLN A 16 -20.17 -19.81 -27.84
CA GLN A 16 -19.67 -18.43 -27.80
C GLN A 16 -20.36 -17.61 -26.70
N VAL A 17 -21.70 -17.67 -26.59
CA VAL A 17 -22.43 -16.99 -25.51
C VAL A 17 -21.98 -17.48 -24.13
N THR A 18 -21.78 -18.79 -23.97
CA THR A 18 -21.30 -19.38 -22.71
C THR A 18 -19.91 -18.88 -22.33
N ILE A 19 -19.00 -18.73 -23.30
CA ILE A 19 -17.64 -18.22 -23.09
C ILE A 19 -17.64 -16.71 -22.79
N LEU A 20 -18.45 -15.94 -23.50
CA LEU A 20 -18.45 -14.47 -23.41
C LEU A 20 -19.18 -13.93 -22.17
N THR A 21 -20.17 -14.67 -21.65
CA THR A 21 -20.94 -14.26 -20.46
C THR A 21 -20.07 -13.96 -19.23
N PRO A 22 -19.18 -14.87 -18.76
CA PRO A 22 -18.33 -14.57 -17.61
C PRO A 22 -17.32 -13.44 -17.90
N LEU A 23 -16.86 -13.29 -19.15
CA LEU A 23 -15.98 -12.19 -19.52
C LEU A 23 -16.68 -10.84 -19.37
N ALA A 24 -17.93 -10.73 -19.82
CA ALA A 24 -18.72 -9.52 -19.65
C ALA A 24 -18.96 -9.19 -18.17
N ALA A 25 -19.33 -10.19 -17.35
CA ALA A 25 -19.53 -10.02 -15.92
C ALA A 25 -18.23 -9.60 -15.18
N ASN A 26 -17.09 -10.19 -15.57
CA ASN A 26 -15.79 -9.82 -15.02
C ASN A 26 -15.42 -8.38 -15.39
N ASN A 27 -15.64 -7.97 -16.63
CA ASN A 27 -15.38 -6.59 -17.08
C ASN A 27 -16.25 -5.57 -16.32
N GLU A 28 -17.53 -5.89 -16.09
CA GLU A 28 -18.43 -5.04 -15.31
C GLU A 28 -17.91 -4.88 -13.86
N THR A 29 -17.47 -5.97 -13.25
CA THR A 29 -16.88 -5.98 -11.89
C THR A 29 -15.60 -5.15 -11.82
N ILE A 30 -14.70 -5.32 -12.79
CA ILE A 30 -13.45 -4.55 -12.88
C ILE A 30 -13.76 -3.06 -13.07
N ARG A 31 -14.71 -2.72 -13.94
CA ARG A 31 -15.14 -1.33 -14.18
C ARG A 31 -15.68 -0.71 -12.89
N ALA A 32 -16.59 -1.38 -12.21
CA ALA A 32 -17.18 -0.89 -10.95
C ALA A 32 -16.11 -0.68 -9.86
N GLY A 33 -15.14 -1.60 -9.75
CA GLY A 33 -14.01 -1.44 -8.83
C GLY A 33 -13.12 -0.24 -9.17
N ALA A 34 -12.86 0.00 -10.46
CA ALA A 34 -12.08 1.15 -10.92
C ALA A 34 -12.82 2.48 -10.68
N GLU A 35 -14.13 2.53 -10.91
CA GLU A 35 -14.97 3.70 -10.62
C GLU A 35 -14.99 4.03 -9.13
N ALA A 36 -15.11 3.01 -8.27
CA ALA A 36 -15.06 3.19 -6.82
C ALA A 36 -13.69 3.70 -6.34
N ALA A 37 -12.60 3.14 -6.87
CA ALA A 37 -11.24 3.59 -6.60
C ALA A 37 -11.03 5.05 -7.04
N LEU A 38 -11.51 5.42 -8.24
CA LEU A 38 -11.44 6.80 -8.73
C LEU A 38 -12.20 7.76 -7.82
N ALA A 39 -13.42 7.42 -7.42
CA ALA A 39 -14.23 8.24 -6.54
C ALA A 39 -13.54 8.46 -5.18
N ASN A 40 -12.95 7.40 -4.59
CA ASN A 40 -12.22 7.55 -3.33
C ASN A 40 -10.98 8.43 -3.48
N LEU A 41 -10.19 8.25 -4.54
CA LEU A 41 -9.00 9.08 -4.78
C LEU A 41 -9.35 10.56 -5.02
N GLN A 42 -10.46 10.83 -5.72
CA GLN A 42 -10.97 12.19 -5.89
C GLN A 42 -11.37 12.81 -4.54
N ALA A 43 -12.07 12.06 -3.69
CA ALA A 43 -12.44 12.50 -2.34
C ALA A 43 -11.21 12.69 -1.45
N ALA A 44 -10.23 11.77 -1.50
CA ALA A 44 -9.00 11.85 -0.74
C ALA A 44 -8.16 13.08 -1.13
N ARG A 45 -8.10 13.39 -2.44
CA ARG A 45 -7.48 14.62 -2.94
C ARG A 45 -8.21 15.87 -2.44
N ALA A 46 -9.53 15.90 -2.55
CA ALA A 46 -10.32 17.07 -2.14
C ALA A 46 -10.23 17.35 -0.64
N ALA A 47 -10.11 16.29 0.17
CA ALA A 47 -9.95 16.38 1.62
C ALA A 47 -8.48 16.36 2.08
N GLU A 48 -7.52 16.38 1.14
CA GLU A 48 -6.08 16.38 1.43
C GLU A 48 -5.65 15.26 2.41
N ARG A 49 -6.26 14.07 2.34
CA ARG A 49 -6.10 13.02 3.37
C ARG A 49 -4.69 12.45 3.50
N TYR A 50 -3.85 12.64 2.48
CA TYR A 50 -2.44 12.22 2.48
C TYR A 50 -1.47 13.39 2.69
N ALA A 51 -1.99 14.60 2.90
CA ALA A 51 -1.16 15.75 3.22
C ALA A 51 -0.48 15.53 4.57
N VAL A 52 0.79 15.92 4.62
CA VAL A 52 1.61 15.89 5.83
C VAL A 52 2.01 17.32 6.13
N ASP A 53 1.74 17.76 7.36
CA ASP A 53 2.22 19.04 7.86
C ASP A 53 3.71 18.91 8.21
N LEU A 54 4.57 19.19 7.22
CA LEU A 54 6.03 19.05 7.38
C LEU A 54 6.60 19.92 8.50
N PRO A 55 6.16 21.18 8.71
CA PRO A 55 6.51 21.94 9.91
C PRO A 55 6.18 21.22 11.22
N ALA A 56 4.96 20.70 11.37
CA ALA A 56 4.57 20.01 12.60
C ALA A 56 5.40 18.72 12.81
N VAL A 57 5.63 17.94 11.75
CA VAL A 57 6.49 16.75 11.81
C VAL A 57 7.93 17.13 12.17
N ALA A 58 8.43 18.24 11.62
CA ALA A 58 9.77 18.72 11.93
C ALA A 58 9.92 19.08 13.40
N ASP A 59 8.94 19.77 13.96
CA ASP A 59 8.92 20.14 15.38
C ASP A 59 8.83 18.91 16.29
N GLU A 60 8.06 17.89 15.91
CA GLU A 60 7.88 16.66 16.69
C GLU A 60 9.11 15.74 16.67
N ALA A 61 9.73 15.53 15.51
CA ALA A 61 10.70 14.45 15.32
C ALA A 61 12.05 14.86 14.73
N PHE A 62 12.19 16.09 14.20
CA PHE A 62 13.41 16.53 13.51
C PHE A 62 13.98 17.85 14.04
N GLY A 63 13.65 18.21 15.28
CA GLY A 63 14.20 19.39 15.95
C GLY A 63 13.89 20.72 15.24
N GLY A 64 12.79 20.77 14.49
CA GLY A 64 12.38 21.92 13.68
C GLY A 64 13.00 21.97 12.28
N ASP A 65 13.80 20.99 11.87
CA ASP A 65 14.38 20.94 10.52
C ASP A 65 13.34 20.44 9.49
N VAL A 66 12.64 21.39 8.87
CA VAL A 66 11.63 21.14 7.84
C VAL A 66 12.23 20.49 6.58
N ALA A 67 13.48 20.78 6.24
CA ALA A 67 14.12 20.17 5.07
C ALA A 67 14.42 18.69 5.33
N GLN A 68 14.87 18.36 6.54
CA GLN A 68 15.08 16.98 6.96
C GLN A 68 13.75 16.21 7.07
N ALA A 69 12.71 16.81 7.64
CA ALA A 69 11.37 16.22 7.67
C ALA A 69 10.82 15.96 6.26
N GLY A 70 10.99 16.91 5.34
CA GLY A 70 10.61 16.75 3.93
C GLY A 70 11.35 15.62 3.23
N ARG A 71 12.65 15.47 3.54
CA ARG A 71 13.46 14.35 3.03
C ARG A 71 12.97 13.01 3.58
N ALA A 72 12.69 12.93 4.88
CA ALA A 72 12.18 11.73 5.52
C ALA A 72 10.81 11.31 4.96
N TYR A 73 9.90 12.26 4.79
CA TYR A 73 8.61 12.03 4.13
C TYR A 73 8.77 11.56 2.67
N GLY A 74 9.71 12.14 1.92
CA GLY A 74 10.01 11.72 0.55
C GLY A 74 10.48 10.27 0.45
N LEU A 75 11.37 9.86 1.38
CA LEU A 75 11.83 8.48 1.50
C LEU A 75 10.67 7.54 1.87
N TYR A 76 9.88 7.88 2.89
CA TYR A 76 8.71 7.09 3.27
C TYR A 76 7.72 6.93 2.10
N SER A 77 7.42 8.01 1.39
CA SER A 77 6.50 8.02 0.26
C SER A 77 6.99 7.12 -0.89
N ALA A 78 8.30 7.14 -1.16
CA ALA A 78 8.90 6.37 -2.23
C ALA A 78 8.99 4.86 -1.93
N TYR A 79 9.27 4.48 -0.67
CA TYR A 79 9.62 3.09 -0.32
C TYR A 79 8.59 2.38 0.56
N CYS A 80 7.81 3.09 1.38
CA CYS A 80 6.98 2.48 2.42
C CYS A 80 5.48 2.67 2.16
N ALA A 81 5.09 3.89 1.76
CA ALA A 81 3.70 4.33 1.76
C ALA A 81 2.78 3.48 0.88
N ARG A 82 3.26 2.95 -0.25
CA ARG A 82 2.49 2.05 -1.11
C ARG A 82 1.95 0.81 -0.39
N CYS A 83 2.71 0.26 0.56
CA CYS A 83 2.29 -0.93 1.30
C CYS A 83 1.53 -0.57 2.59
N HIS A 84 1.96 0.50 3.25
CA HIS A 84 1.53 0.87 4.60
C HIS A 84 0.44 1.94 4.66
N THR A 85 0.16 2.62 3.54
CA THR A 85 -0.91 3.62 3.41
C THR A 85 -1.89 3.21 2.32
N ALA A 86 -3.10 2.81 2.72
CA ALA A 86 -4.16 2.49 1.79
C ALA A 86 -4.54 3.70 0.91
N GLY A 87 -4.78 3.41 -0.37
CA GLY A 87 -5.01 4.42 -1.42
C GLY A 87 -3.83 5.35 -1.76
N HIS A 88 -2.66 5.18 -1.12
CA HIS A 88 -1.43 5.84 -1.58
C HIS A 88 -0.95 5.29 -2.95
N SER A 89 -1.47 4.13 -3.36
CA SER A 89 -1.27 3.54 -4.68
C SER A 89 -2.59 3.43 -5.44
N ALA A 90 -2.52 3.45 -6.77
CA ALA A 90 -3.68 3.20 -7.64
C ALA A 90 -4.07 1.70 -7.65
N GLY A 91 -5.33 1.40 -8.01
CA GLY A 91 -5.85 0.03 -8.17
C GLY A 91 -6.87 -0.36 -7.10
N PRO A 92 -7.16 -1.67 -6.91
CA PRO A 92 -8.23 -2.13 -6.00
C PRO A 92 -8.08 -1.65 -4.54
N VAL A 93 -6.83 -1.50 -4.06
CA VAL A 93 -6.51 -1.00 -2.72
C VAL A 93 -6.81 0.49 -2.53
N ALA A 94 -7.06 1.22 -3.63
CA ALA A 94 -7.49 2.61 -3.59
C ALA A 94 -8.96 2.78 -3.19
N THR A 95 -9.69 1.70 -2.96
CA THR A 95 -11.02 1.75 -2.33
C THR A 95 -10.97 1.83 -0.81
N LEU A 96 -9.80 1.61 -0.19
CA LEU A 96 -9.60 1.61 1.26
C LEU A 96 -9.27 3.02 1.78
N GLU A 97 -9.56 3.25 3.06
CA GLU A 97 -9.26 4.52 3.74
C GLU A 97 -7.75 4.69 4.02
N PRO A 98 -7.20 5.92 3.91
CA PRO A 98 -5.82 6.23 4.28
C PRO A 98 -5.41 5.66 5.63
N GLY A 99 -4.19 5.13 5.73
CA GLY A 99 -3.68 4.60 6.99
C GLY A 99 -4.39 3.33 7.47
N SER A 100 -5.18 2.63 6.63
CA SER A 100 -5.68 1.29 7.00
C SER A 100 -4.67 0.16 6.76
N GLY A 101 -3.52 0.46 6.13
CA GLY A 101 -2.65 -0.55 5.52
C GLY A 101 -3.26 -1.13 4.24
N ALA A 102 -2.44 -1.46 3.24
CA ALA A 102 -2.87 -2.08 2.00
C ALA A 102 -2.33 -3.51 1.87
N LEU A 103 -1.01 -3.64 1.95
CA LEU A 103 -0.27 -4.91 1.92
C LEU A 103 0.49 -5.15 3.23
N GLY A 104 0.98 -4.07 3.84
CA GLY A 104 1.53 -4.06 5.18
C GLY A 104 0.51 -3.51 6.19
N PRO A 105 0.73 -3.71 7.49
CA PRO A 105 -0.09 -3.09 8.53
C PRO A 105 0.04 -1.56 8.47
N SER A 106 -0.95 -0.85 9.00
CA SER A 106 -0.80 0.60 9.22
C SER A 106 0.37 0.92 10.15
N LEU A 107 1.02 2.05 9.88
CA LEU A 107 2.10 2.62 10.68
C LEU A 107 1.68 3.88 11.47
N ARG A 108 0.43 4.35 11.28
CA ARG A 108 -0.13 5.51 12.01
C ARG A 108 -0.55 5.13 13.43
N ASP A 109 -1.15 6.04 14.19
CA ASP A 109 -1.63 5.78 15.55
C ASP A 109 -0.52 5.23 16.48
N GLY A 110 0.72 5.66 16.27
CA GLY A 110 1.88 5.24 17.06
C GLY A 110 2.23 3.75 16.91
N ARG A 111 1.74 3.08 15.87
CA ARG A 111 1.89 1.61 15.71
C ARG A 111 3.34 1.17 15.60
N SER A 112 4.22 2.00 15.01
CA SER A 112 5.66 1.74 14.94
C SER A 112 6.29 1.67 16.34
N LEU A 113 5.90 2.57 17.27
CA LEU A 113 6.39 2.58 18.65
C LEU A 113 5.94 1.36 19.44
N VAL A 114 4.70 0.91 19.22
CA VAL A 114 4.14 -0.29 19.87
C VAL A 114 4.83 -1.56 19.36
N GLN A 115 5.07 -1.65 18.05
CA GLN A 115 5.71 -2.82 17.46
C GLN A 115 7.21 -2.89 17.77
N PHE A 116 7.88 -1.73 17.76
CA PHE A 116 9.32 -1.57 17.98
C PHE A 116 9.58 -0.51 19.07
N PRO A 117 9.61 -0.89 20.35
CA PRO A 117 9.94 0.04 21.42
C PRO A 117 11.34 0.66 21.22
N ASP A 118 12.32 -0.17 20.87
CA ASP A 118 13.67 0.27 20.48
C ASP A 118 13.69 0.73 19.02
N ALA A 119 14.30 1.88 18.77
CA ALA A 119 14.49 2.41 17.42
C ALA A 119 15.52 1.59 16.63
N GLU A 120 16.49 0.97 17.30
CA GLU A 120 17.51 0.16 16.61
C GLU A 120 16.90 -1.16 16.09
N ASP A 121 15.99 -1.77 16.85
CA ASP A 121 15.21 -2.93 16.37
C ASP A 121 14.37 -2.56 15.14
N HIS A 122 13.81 -1.33 15.12
CA HIS A 122 13.05 -0.85 13.97
C HIS A 122 13.95 -0.66 12.76
N TYR A 123 15.10 -0.02 12.95
CA TYR A 123 16.12 0.18 11.91
C TYR A 123 16.57 -1.16 11.32
N GLU A 124 16.95 -2.13 12.15
CA GLU A 124 17.38 -3.46 11.70
C GLU A 124 16.28 -4.19 10.94
N PHE A 125 15.01 -4.00 11.33
CA PHE A 125 13.91 -4.59 10.59
C PHE A 125 13.72 -3.96 9.20
N ILE A 126 13.84 -2.64 9.05
CA ILE A 126 13.76 -1.98 7.73
C ILE A 126 15.00 -2.32 6.88
N LEU A 127 16.18 -2.44 7.51
CA LEU A 127 17.42 -2.82 6.87
C LEU A 127 17.31 -4.19 6.20
N ASN A 128 16.81 -5.19 6.96
CA ASN A 128 16.82 -6.60 6.56
C ASN A 128 15.50 -7.08 5.92
N GLY A 129 14.39 -6.43 6.25
CA GLY A 129 13.04 -6.82 5.84
C GLY A 129 12.45 -7.96 6.65
N SER A 130 11.23 -8.37 6.29
CA SER A 130 10.56 -9.49 6.93
C SER A 130 11.03 -10.83 6.35
N VAL A 131 11.20 -11.84 7.20
CA VAL A 131 11.47 -13.22 6.78
C VAL A 131 10.27 -14.11 7.16
N ASN A 132 9.88 -15.02 6.26
CA ASN A 132 8.70 -15.86 6.47
C ASN A 132 8.86 -16.76 7.71
N GLY A 133 7.91 -16.66 8.65
CA GLY A 133 7.89 -17.42 9.89
C GLY A 133 8.85 -16.93 10.98
N GLN A 134 9.63 -15.89 10.73
CA GLN A 134 10.54 -15.31 11.73
C GLN A 134 9.86 -14.22 12.52
N ALA A 135 10.16 -14.15 13.82
CA ALA A 135 9.65 -13.10 14.69
C ALA A 135 10.34 -11.76 14.39
N TYR A 136 9.61 -10.66 14.56
CA TYR A 136 10.14 -9.30 14.51
C TYR A 136 9.37 -8.37 15.46
N GLY A 137 10.07 -7.38 16.04
CA GLY A 137 9.53 -6.52 17.09
C GLY A 137 8.91 -7.33 18.25
N LEU A 138 7.91 -6.77 18.92
CA LEU A 138 7.30 -7.45 20.08
C LEU A 138 6.40 -8.63 19.70
N ASN A 139 5.53 -8.48 18.70
CA ASN A 139 4.46 -9.44 18.39
C ASN A 139 4.34 -9.78 16.89
N GLY A 140 5.35 -9.44 16.09
CA GLY A 140 5.32 -9.63 14.65
C GLY A 140 5.81 -11.01 14.24
N ILE A 141 5.14 -11.62 13.26
CA ILE A 141 5.64 -12.81 12.54
C ILE A 141 5.69 -12.46 11.05
N GLY A 142 6.88 -12.50 10.48
CA GLY A 142 7.12 -12.12 9.09
C GLY A 142 6.46 -13.08 8.10
N ARG A 143 6.00 -12.54 6.97
CA ARG A 143 5.49 -13.30 5.82
C ARG A 143 6.50 -13.39 4.67
N GLY A 144 7.64 -12.71 4.78
CA GLY A 144 8.61 -12.59 3.69
C GLY A 144 8.27 -11.55 2.64
N TRP A 145 7.28 -10.67 2.88
CA TRP A 145 6.75 -9.74 1.88
C TRP A 145 7.32 -8.33 1.99
N MET A 146 7.71 -7.90 3.19
CA MET A 146 8.42 -6.63 3.36
C MET A 146 9.88 -6.83 2.96
N PRO A 147 10.37 -6.13 1.91
CA PRO A 147 11.75 -6.21 1.49
C PRO A 147 12.67 -5.52 2.50
N GLY A 148 13.94 -5.92 2.53
CA GLY A 148 15.00 -5.18 3.21
C GLY A 148 15.58 -4.09 2.32
N TYR A 149 15.83 -2.91 2.88
CA TYR A 149 16.27 -1.74 2.13
C TYR A 149 17.76 -1.42 2.27
N GLY A 150 18.53 -2.20 3.04
CA GLY A 150 19.97 -1.96 3.24
C GLY A 150 20.84 -2.03 1.98
N ALA A 151 20.35 -2.66 0.92
CA ALA A 151 21.05 -2.72 -0.36
C ALA A 151 20.85 -1.46 -1.24
N VAL A 152 19.86 -0.63 -0.93
CA VAL A 152 19.43 0.49 -1.79
C VAL A 152 19.41 1.84 -1.08
N LEU A 153 19.34 1.86 0.25
CA LEU A 153 19.34 3.07 1.06
C LEU A 153 20.56 3.10 1.98
N SER A 154 21.06 4.31 2.24
CA SER A 154 22.12 4.51 3.23
C SER A 154 21.57 4.35 4.65
N GLU A 155 22.43 4.08 5.63
CA GLU A 155 22.04 4.03 7.04
C GLU A 155 21.34 5.34 7.47
N ALA A 156 21.86 6.49 7.05
CA ALA A 156 21.26 7.79 7.36
C ALA A 156 19.82 7.91 6.81
N ASP A 157 19.56 7.37 5.61
CA ASP A 157 18.23 7.39 5.01
C ASP A 157 17.26 6.47 5.74
N LEU A 158 17.73 5.28 6.12
CA LEU A 158 16.94 4.31 6.89
C LEU A 158 16.58 4.89 8.26
N ARG A 159 17.52 5.57 8.93
CA ARG A 159 17.25 6.24 10.21
C ARG A 159 16.21 7.36 10.07
N LEU A 160 16.26 8.16 8.99
CA LEU A 160 15.20 9.14 8.73
C LEU A 160 13.83 8.51 8.51
N ILE A 161 13.76 7.36 7.82
CA ILE A 161 12.51 6.61 7.67
C ILE A 161 12.01 6.15 9.04
N VAL A 162 12.89 5.58 9.88
CA VAL A 162 12.55 5.15 11.24
C VAL A 162 11.99 6.30 12.06
N ASP A 163 12.66 7.46 12.05
CA ASP A 163 12.22 8.64 12.81
C ASP A 163 10.86 9.14 12.32
N PHE A 164 10.65 9.18 10.99
CA PHE A 164 9.38 9.58 10.41
C PHE A 164 8.25 8.59 10.74
N GLU A 165 8.47 7.29 10.57
CA GLU A 165 7.46 6.26 10.86
C GLU A 165 7.11 6.21 12.35
N ARG A 166 8.04 6.60 13.23
CA ARG A 166 7.79 6.73 14.68
C ARG A 166 7.06 8.02 15.05
N SER A 167 7.09 9.05 14.21
CA SER A 167 6.33 10.29 14.39
C SER A 167 4.89 10.20 13.85
N LEU A 168 4.51 9.08 13.22
CA LEU A 168 3.16 8.89 12.70
C LEU A 168 2.18 8.57 13.84
N GLN A 169 1.56 9.62 14.37
CA GLN A 169 0.38 9.52 15.23
C GLN A 169 -0.90 9.20 14.45
#